data_AF-A0A3D8HK54-F1
#
_entry.id   AF-A0A3D8HK54-F1
#
_cell.length_a   1.000
_cell.length_b   1.000
_cell.length_c   1.000
_cell.angle_alpha   90.00
_cell.angle_beta   90.00
_cell.angle_gamma   90.00
#
_symmetry.space_group_name_H-M   'P 1'
#
loop_
_entity.id
_entity.type
_entity.pdbx_description
1 polymer ?
#
loop_
_entity_poly.entity_id
_entity_poly.type
_entity_poly.pdbx_seq_one_letter_code
_entity_poly.pdbx_strand_id
1 'polypeptide(L)'
;MTNIDKEKVLAHLHLMQKDIEQIKRIISGSEIKEPPRISQPHPTPQPPTQPPLPPQTPIGVLVRSRLKNTLEQRRWSEQEFYNFFDKSYSKIMFDINYPLLSFDRYDHNGNPRYYKHTIFVNGKECYLCSEWFKHSREMVLDFLKQYENL
;
A
#
# COMPACT_ATOMS: atom_id res chain seq x y z
N MET A 1 -38.22 2.80 -15.38
CA MET A 1 -37.23 2.16 -14.50
C MET A 1 -37.84 0.86 -14.00
N THR A 2 -37.30 -0.28 -14.44
CA THR A 2 -37.89 -1.59 -14.14
C THR A 2 -37.52 -2.03 -12.71
N ASN A 3 -38.38 -2.83 -12.08
CA ASN A 3 -38.21 -3.30 -10.69
C ASN A 3 -36.87 -4.05 -10.48
N ILE A 4 -36.33 -4.63 -11.55
CA ILE A 4 -35.09 -5.41 -11.62
C ILE A 4 -33.83 -4.57 -11.34
N ASP A 5 -33.84 -3.27 -11.66
CA ASP A 5 -32.68 -2.39 -11.42
C ASP A 5 -32.55 -2.02 -9.94
N LYS A 6 -33.67 -1.93 -9.21
CA LYS A 6 -33.70 -1.60 -7.78
C LYS A 6 -33.18 -2.75 -6.91
N GLU A 7 -33.55 -3.98 -7.25
CA GLU A 7 -33.10 -5.19 -6.57
C GLU A 7 -31.57 -5.36 -6.64
N LYS A 8 -30.97 -5.08 -7.79
CA LYS A 8 -29.51 -5.14 -7.97
C LYS A 8 -28.78 -4.09 -7.16
N VAL A 9 -29.31 -2.86 -7.13
CA VAL A 9 -28.77 -1.77 -6.31
C VAL A 9 -28.89 -2.11 -4.82
N LEU A 10 -30.02 -2.68 -4.39
CA LEU A 10 -30.24 -3.08 -3.01
C LEU A 10 -29.32 -4.23 -2.58
N ALA A 11 -29.07 -5.20 -3.46
CA ALA A 11 -28.12 -6.27 -3.22
C ALA A 11 -26.68 -5.75 -3.07
N HIS A 12 -26.29 -4.77 -3.89
CA HIS A 12 -24.99 -4.14 -3.81
C HIS A 12 -24.82 -3.35 -2.50
N LEU A 13 -25.86 -2.61 -2.08
CA LEU A 13 -25.85 -1.87 -0.82
C LEU A 13 -25.71 -2.79 0.40
N HIS A 14 -26.40 -3.94 0.39
CA HIS A 14 -26.26 -4.95 1.43
C HIS A 14 -24.87 -5.59 1.48
N LEU A 15 -24.21 -5.76 0.32
CA LEU A 15 -22.85 -6.27 0.26
C LEU A 15 -21.86 -5.28 0.89
N MET A 16 -21.99 -4.00 0.54
CA MET A 16 -21.17 -2.93 1.14
C MET A 16 -21.35 -2.82 2.66
N GLN A 17 -22.58 -3.00 3.16
CA GLN A 17 -22.85 -2.99 4.60
C GLN A 17 -22.18 -4.18 5.32
N LYS A 18 -22.14 -5.36 4.70
CA LYS A 18 -21.44 -6.53 5.27
C LYS A 18 -19.94 -6.31 5.37
N ASP A 19 -19.33 -5.71 4.35
CA ASP A 19 -17.90 -5.42 4.34
C ASP A 19 -17.51 -4.41 5.43
N ILE A 20 -18.34 -3.38 5.64
CA ILE A 20 -18.16 -2.40 6.72
C ILE A 20 -18.20 -3.08 8.10
N GLU A 21 -19.15 -3.99 8.34
CA GLU A 21 -19.25 -4.70 9.63
C GLU A 21 -18.10 -5.69 9.85
N GLN A 22 -17.58 -6.31 8.78
CA GLN A 22 -16.40 -7.16 8.86
C GLN A 22 -15.14 -6.34 9.22
N ILE A 23 -14.97 -5.16 8.65
CA ILE A 23 -13.86 -4.25 8.96
C ILE A 23 -13.91 -3.81 10.44
N LYS A 24 -15.10 -3.47 10.96
CA LYS A 24 -15.28 -3.10 12.38
C LYS A 24 -14.88 -4.22 13.35
N ARG A 25 -15.18 -5.49 13.01
CA ARG A 25 -14.77 -6.65 13.80
C ARG A 25 -13.26 -6.85 13.84
N ILE A 26 -12.56 -6.62 12.72
CA ILE A 26 -11.10 -6.76 12.64
C ILE A 26 -10.40 -5.71 13.51
N ILE A 27 -10.90 -4.47 13.47
CA ILE A 27 -10.36 -3.36 14.26
C ILE A 27 -10.59 -3.58 15.76
N SER A 28 -11.69 -4.23 16.14
CA SER A 28 -12.05 -4.46 17.55
C SER A 28 -11.41 -5.71 18.17
N GLY A 29 -10.76 -6.58 17.39
CA GLY A 29 -10.34 -7.92 17.83
C GLY A 29 -8.84 -8.23 17.79
N SER A 30 -7.96 -7.25 17.56
CA SER A 30 -6.52 -7.53 17.38
C SER A 30 -5.72 -7.43 18.69
N GLU A 31 -5.79 -8.48 19.52
CA GLU A 31 -4.78 -8.75 20.55
C GLU A 31 -3.66 -9.59 19.91
N ILE A 32 -2.52 -8.95 19.59
CA ILE A 32 -1.41 -9.60 18.89
C ILE A 32 -0.52 -10.31 19.91
N LYS A 33 -0.54 -11.65 19.93
CA LYS A 33 0.46 -12.47 20.64
C LYS A 33 1.71 -12.61 19.76
N GLU A 34 2.84 -12.06 20.21
CA GLU A 34 4.14 -12.19 19.54
C GLU A 34 4.70 -13.63 19.67
N PRO A 35 5.32 -14.20 18.62
CA PRO A 35 6.05 -15.47 18.70
C PRO A 35 7.47 -15.31 19.28
N PRO A 36 8.08 -16.39 19.82
CA PRO A 36 9.32 -16.29 20.60
C PRO A 36 10.53 -15.97 19.74
N ARG A 37 11.31 -14.98 20.20
CA ARG A 37 12.50 -14.45 19.53
C ARG A 37 13.72 -15.33 19.80
N ILE A 38 14.33 -15.90 18.75
CA ILE A 38 15.63 -16.56 18.83
C ILE A 38 16.71 -15.49 19.07
N SER A 39 17.49 -15.68 20.12
CA SER A 39 18.57 -14.76 20.54
C SER A 39 19.73 -14.80 19.53
N GLN A 40 20.02 -13.69 18.86
CA GLN A 40 21.33 -13.44 18.26
C GLN A 40 22.20 -12.63 19.24
N PRO A 41 23.51 -12.94 19.39
CA PRO A 41 24.42 -12.12 20.17
C PRO A 41 25.06 -11.06 19.28
N HIS A 42 25.16 -9.80 19.73
CA HIS A 42 26.17 -8.80 19.31
C HIS A 42 25.95 -7.47 20.09
N PRO A 43 26.85 -6.48 20.03
CA PRO A 43 28.19 -6.38 20.61
C PRO A 43 28.29 -5.15 21.57
N THR A 44 29.51 -4.82 22.00
CA THR A 44 30.09 -3.72 22.84
C THR A 44 29.27 -2.41 23.09
N PRO A 45 29.51 -1.71 24.23
CA PRO A 45 28.61 -0.70 24.79
C PRO A 45 28.52 0.60 23.99
N GLN A 46 27.30 1.11 23.77
CA GLN A 46 27.04 2.44 23.20
C GLN A 46 26.89 3.51 24.31
N PRO A 47 27.35 4.75 24.10
CA PRO A 47 27.20 5.88 25.05
C PRO A 47 25.73 6.31 25.24
N PRO A 48 25.42 7.11 26.28
CA PRO A 48 24.09 7.16 26.90
C PRO A 48 22.98 7.74 26.02
N THR A 49 22.04 6.84 25.70
CA THR A 49 20.58 6.97 25.81
C THR A 49 19.91 8.20 25.18
N GLN A 50 19.63 8.13 23.88
CA GLN A 50 18.43 8.78 23.34
C GLN A 50 17.20 7.96 23.74
N PRO A 51 16.08 8.58 24.17
CA PRO A 51 14.84 7.85 24.42
C PRO A 51 14.41 7.11 23.14
N PRO A 52 13.85 5.88 23.25
CA PRO A 52 13.44 5.13 22.07
C PRO A 52 12.41 5.94 21.29
N LEU A 53 12.75 6.30 20.05
CA LEU A 53 11.81 6.92 19.12
C LEU A 53 10.54 6.05 19.05
N PRO A 54 9.34 6.67 19.00
CA PRO A 54 8.11 5.92 18.89
C PRO A 54 8.16 4.99 17.66
N PRO A 55 7.57 3.79 17.74
CA PRO A 55 7.65 2.82 16.64
C PRO A 55 7.03 3.41 15.38
N GLN A 56 7.89 3.67 14.38
CA GLN A 56 7.45 4.21 13.11
C GLN A 56 6.61 3.17 12.36
N THR A 57 5.51 3.60 11.74
CA THR A 57 4.66 2.74 10.90
C THR A 57 5.51 2.03 9.84
N PRO A 58 5.42 0.70 9.67
CA PRO A 58 6.18 -0.01 8.63
C PRO A 58 5.89 0.54 7.22
N ILE A 59 6.91 0.57 6.35
CA ILE A 59 6.78 1.13 5.00
C ILE A 59 5.68 0.44 4.17
N GLY A 60 5.56 -0.89 4.27
CA GLY A 60 4.50 -1.61 3.58
C GLY A 60 3.10 -1.21 4.04
N VAL A 61 2.93 -0.83 5.32
CA VAL A 61 1.66 -0.31 5.84
C VAL A 61 1.41 1.10 5.30
N LEU A 62 2.42 1.98 5.31
CA LEU A 62 2.35 3.33 4.74
C LEU A 62 1.92 3.30 3.27
N VAL A 63 2.49 2.39 2.49
CA VAL A 63 2.17 2.24 1.07
C VAL A 63 0.75 1.71 0.86
N ARG A 64 0.36 0.64 1.56
CA ARG A 64 -0.97 0.04 1.40
C ARG A 64 -2.10 0.94 1.87
N SER A 65 -1.83 1.89 2.76
CA SER A 65 -2.82 2.88 3.18
C SER A 65 -2.68 4.17 2.36
N ARG A 66 -1.67 4.99 2.64
CA ARG A 66 -1.59 6.36 2.12
C ARG A 66 -1.26 6.40 0.63
N LEU A 67 -0.21 5.72 0.18
CA LEU A 67 0.16 5.75 -1.24
C LEU A 67 -0.94 5.17 -2.13
N LYS A 68 -1.52 4.03 -1.73
CA LYS A 68 -2.70 3.47 -2.40
C LYS A 68 -3.83 4.50 -2.52
N ASN A 69 -4.23 5.12 -1.41
CA ASN A 69 -5.35 6.06 -1.42
C ASN A 69 -5.07 7.28 -2.31
N THR A 70 -3.85 7.83 -2.24
CA THR A 70 -3.43 8.95 -3.10
C THR A 70 -3.48 8.59 -4.58
N LEU A 71 -3.05 7.36 -4.94
CA LEU A 71 -3.10 6.87 -6.32
C LEU A 71 -4.54 6.71 -6.83
N GLU A 72 -5.46 6.18 -6.01
CA GLU A 72 -6.84 5.89 -6.44
C GLU A 72 -7.75 7.14 -6.49
N GLN A 73 -7.56 8.08 -5.58
CA GLN A 73 -8.46 9.23 -5.43
C GLN A 73 -8.18 10.37 -6.42
N ARG A 74 -6.99 10.37 -7.02
CA ARG A 74 -6.55 11.45 -7.91
C ARG A 74 -6.71 11.06 -9.38
N ARG A 75 -6.91 12.08 -10.21
CA ARG A 75 -6.79 11.97 -11.65
C ARG A 75 -5.38 12.35 -12.06
N TRP A 76 -4.59 11.37 -12.47
CA TRP A 76 -3.22 11.56 -12.93
C TRP A 76 -3.21 11.95 -14.40
N SER A 77 -2.27 12.80 -14.81
CA SER A 77 -2.02 12.99 -16.24
C SER A 77 -1.62 11.67 -16.91
N GLU A 78 -1.79 11.54 -18.22
CA GLU A 78 -1.38 10.31 -18.91
C GLU A 78 0.10 10.01 -18.71
N GLN A 79 0.95 11.04 -18.77
CA GLN A 79 2.39 10.90 -18.55
C GLN A 79 2.71 10.40 -17.14
N GLU A 80 2.12 10.99 -16.09
CA GLU A 80 2.32 10.51 -14.72
C GLU A 80 1.82 9.07 -14.55
N PHE A 81 0.66 8.76 -15.12
CA PHE A 81 0.10 7.42 -15.08
C PHE A 81 1.05 6.39 -15.72
N TYR A 82 1.59 6.68 -16.91
CA TYR A 82 2.53 5.77 -17.58
C TYR A 82 3.90 5.71 -16.89
N ASN A 83 4.35 6.79 -16.25
CA ASN A 83 5.57 6.78 -15.44
C ASN A 83 5.49 5.76 -14.30
N PHE A 84 4.31 5.51 -13.73
CA PHE A 84 4.14 4.50 -12.68
C PHE A 84 4.42 3.07 -13.16
N PHE A 85 4.36 2.80 -14.47
CA PHE A 85 4.70 1.51 -15.06
C PHE A 85 6.18 1.43 -15.49
N ASP A 86 6.92 2.53 -15.39
CA ASP A 86 8.34 2.56 -15.72
C ASP A 86 9.20 2.19 -14.51
N LYS A 87 10.12 1.24 -14.74
CA LYS A 87 11.04 0.76 -13.71
C LYS A 87 12.05 1.85 -13.32
N SER A 88 12.54 2.64 -14.27
CA SER A 88 13.58 3.64 -14.02
C SER A 88 13.02 4.80 -13.19
N TYR A 89 11.82 5.26 -13.54
CA TYR A 89 11.04 6.22 -12.76
C TYR A 89 10.83 5.71 -11.34
N SER A 90 10.39 4.47 -11.18
CA SER A 90 10.15 3.88 -9.87
C SER A 90 11.43 3.79 -9.02
N LYS A 91 12.58 3.51 -9.65
CA LYS A 91 13.88 3.54 -8.99
C LYS A 91 14.29 4.94 -8.55
N ILE A 92 14.09 5.95 -9.40
CA ILE A 92 14.46 7.34 -9.10
C ILE A 92 13.53 7.96 -8.05
N MET A 93 12.23 7.64 -8.10
CA MET A 93 11.20 8.29 -7.28
C MET A 93 10.92 7.60 -5.96
N PHE A 94 11.14 6.29 -5.87
CA PHE A 94 10.78 5.51 -4.68
C PHE A 94 11.91 4.56 -4.22
N ASP A 95 13.02 4.50 -4.95
CA ASP A 95 14.13 3.56 -4.71
C ASP A 95 13.67 2.09 -4.64
N ILE A 96 12.79 1.69 -5.56
CA ILE A 96 12.33 0.30 -5.72
C ILE A 96 12.81 -0.30 -7.04
N ASN A 97 12.94 -1.62 -7.10
CA ASN A 97 13.52 -2.33 -8.24
C ASN A 97 12.51 -2.77 -9.31
N TYR A 98 11.22 -2.48 -9.09
CA TYR A 98 10.12 -2.84 -9.97
C TYR A 98 9.25 -1.61 -10.23
N PRO A 99 8.54 -1.57 -11.38
CA PRO A 99 7.50 -0.58 -11.60
C PRO A 99 6.55 -0.44 -10.41
N LEU A 100 6.18 0.79 -10.05
CA LEU A 100 5.23 1.07 -8.98
C LEU A 100 3.89 0.37 -9.25
N LEU A 101 3.41 0.46 -10.49
CA LEU A 101 2.20 -0.19 -10.99
C LEU A 101 2.53 -1.23 -12.07
N SER A 102 1.66 -2.23 -12.17
CA SER A 102 1.70 -3.25 -13.22
C SER A 102 0.28 -3.71 -13.56
N PHE A 103 0.07 -4.16 -14.79
CA PHE A 103 -1.16 -4.87 -15.17
C PHE A 103 -1.12 -6.35 -14.80
N ASP A 104 0.09 -6.89 -14.57
CA ASP A 104 0.33 -8.27 -14.15
C ASP A 104 0.83 -8.33 -12.71
N ARG A 105 0.37 -9.35 -11.97
CA ARG A 105 0.80 -9.59 -10.59
C ARG A 105 2.20 -10.21 -10.49
N TYR A 106 2.64 -10.89 -11.53
CA TYR A 106 3.86 -11.69 -11.53
C TYR A 106 4.91 -11.08 -12.45
N ASP A 107 6.18 -11.22 -12.09
CA ASP A 107 7.29 -10.90 -12.99
C ASP A 107 7.49 -11.98 -14.08
N HIS A 108 8.43 -11.77 -14.98
CA HIS A 108 8.77 -12.71 -16.05
C HIS A 108 9.26 -14.08 -15.54
N ASN A 109 9.63 -14.18 -14.27
CA ASN A 109 10.05 -15.41 -13.61
C ASN A 109 8.92 -16.06 -12.78
N GLY A 110 7.70 -15.51 -12.83
CA GLY A 110 6.55 -16.00 -12.08
C GLY A 110 6.54 -15.61 -10.60
N ASN A 111 7.39 -14.68 -10.15
CA ASN A 111 7.38 -14.25 -8.75
C ASN A 111 6.29 -13.19 -8.51
N PRO A 112 5.52 -13.28 -7.41
CA PRO A 112 4.50 -12.29 -7.09
C PRO A 112 5.13 -11.01 -6.51
N ARG A 113 5.60 -10.10 -7.38
CA ARG A 113 6.22 -8.82 -6.99
C ARG A 113 5.22 -7.77 -6.53
N TYR A 114 3.94 -7.99 -6.81
CA TYR A 114 2.87 -7.04 -6.52
C TYR A 114 1.87 -7.59 -5.50
N TYR A 115 1.21 -6.69 -4.79
CA TYR A 115 0.20 -7.06 -3.80
C TYR A 115 -0.93 -7.89 -4.43
N LYS A 116 -1.57 -8.74 -3.62
CA LYS A 116 -2.63 -9.64 -4.10
C LYS A 116 -3.86 -8.88 -4.61
N HIS A 117 -4.19 -7.76 -3.98
CA HIS A 117 -5.36 -6.96 -4.32
C HIS A 117 -4.95 -5.83 -5.28
N THR A 118 -5.76 -5.67 -6.32
CA THR A 118 -5.65 -4.58 -7.28
C THR A 118 -6.12 -3.26 -6.69
N ILE A 119 -5.76 -2.18 -7.37
CA ILE A 119 -6.16 -0.80 -7.10
C ILE A 119 -6.68 -0.17 -8.40
N PHE A 120 -7.53 0.84 -8.30
CA PHE A 120 -8.07 1.53 -9.48
C PHE A 120 -7.43 2.90 -9.66
N VAL A 121 -6.60 3.06 -10.69
CA VAL A 121 -5.91 4.33 -10.99
C VAL A 121 -6.35 4.81 -12.37
N ASN A 122 -6.86 6.04 -12.46
CA ASN A 122 -7.45 6.58 -13.70
C ASN A 122 -8.52 5.65 -14.33
N GLY A 123 -9.29 4.94 -13.49
CA GLY A 123 -10.31 3.98 -13.93
C GLY A 123 -9.76 2.66 -14.49
N LYS A 124 -8.45 2.44 -14.44
CA LYS A 124 -7.80 1.19 -14.85
C LYS A 124 -7.44 0.37 -13.61
N GLU A 125 -7.72 -0.93 -13.67
CA GLU A 125 -7.34 -1.87 -12.64
C GLU A 125 -5.84 -2.20 -12.77
N CYS A 126 -5.10 -2.05 -11.67
CA CYS A 126 -3.64 -2.22 -11.64
C CYS A 126 -3.20 -2.91 -10.35
N TYR A 127 -2.03 -3.51 -10.35
CA TYR A 127 -1.38 -4.05 -9.18
C TYR A 127 -0.33 -3.06 -8.65
N LEU A 128 -0.28 -2.90 -7.33
CA LEU A 128 0.71 -2.07 -6.64
C LEU A 128 1.90 -2.91 -6.19
N CYS A 129 3.13 -2.42 -6.42
CA CYS A 129 4.35 -3.09 -6.01
C CYS A 129 4.33 -3.43 -4.51
N SER A 130 4.79 -4.64 -4.15
CA SER A 130 4.82 -5.12 -2.77
C SER A 130 6.22 -5.14 -2.15
N GLU A 131 7.26 -4.96 -2.96
CA GLU A 131 8.65 -5.00 -2.53
C GLU A 131 9.15 -3.60 -2.17
N TRP A 132 9.23 -3.33 -0.87
CA TRP A 132 9.60 -2.02 -0.33
C TRP A 132 10.74 -2.15 0.68
N PHE A 133 11.67 -1.21 0.64
CA PHE A 133 12.77 -1.14 1.58
C PHE A 133 12.54 -0.07 2.63
N LYS A 134 13.19 -0.20 3.79
CA LYS A 134 13.08 0.77 4.88
C LYS A 134 13.55 2.17 4.44
N HIS A 135 14.59 2.25 3.60
CA HIS A 135 15.15 3.51 3.11
C HIS A 135 14.23 4.23 2.11
N SER A 136 13.38 3.51 1.38
CA SER A 136 12.39 4.09 0.45
C SER A 136 11.33 4.96 1.13
N ARG A 137 11.25 4.92 2.48
CA ARG A 137 10.20 5.59 3.24
C ARG A 137 10.15 7.09 3.00
N GLU A 138 11.28 7.78 3.11
CA GLU A 138 11.30 9.24 2.98
C GLU A 138 10.86 9.68 1.59
N MET A 139 11.25 8.94 0.56
CA MET A 139 10.83 9.22 -0.82
C MET A 139 9.33 9.02 -1.03
N VAL A 140 8.72 7.99 -0.43
CA VAL A 140 7.26 7.82 -0.42
C VAL A 140 6.58 8.99 0.29
N LEU A 141 7.11 9.42 1.44
CA LEU A 141 6.55 10.56 2.18
C LEU A 141 6.67 11.86 1.38
N ASP A 142 7.80 12.10 0.72
CA ASP A 142 8.02 13.29 -0.09
C ASP A 142 7.13 13.31 -1.33
N PHE A 143 6.93 12.16 -1.98
CA PHE A 143 5.92 12.01 -3.02
C PHE A 143 4.53 12.36 -2.48
N LEU A 144 4.11 11.79 -1.34
CA LEU A 144 2.80 12.05 -0.73
C LEU A 144 2.61 13.53 -0.39
N LYS A 145 3.64 14.21 0.15
CA LYS A 145 3.57 15.65 0.50
C LYS A 145 3.24 16.54 -0.70
N GLN A 146 3.69 16.19 -1.90
CA GLN A 146 3.38 16.93 -3.14
C GLN A 146 1.88 16.89 -3.46
N TYR A 147 1.17 15.89 -2.94
CA TYR A 147 -0.19 15.56 -3.35
C TYR A 147 -1.23 15.58 -2.22
N GLU A 148 -0.82 15.70 -0.95
CA GLU A 148 -1.72 15.84 0.20
C GLU A 148 -1.99 17.31 0.60
N ASN A 149 -1.29 18.29 0.02
CA ASN A 149 -1.44 19.72 0.33
C ASN A 149 -2.26 20.51 -0.72
N LEU A 150 -3.18 19.84 -1.44
CA LEU A 150 -4.12 20.44 -2.40
C LEU A 150 -5.55 20.10 -1.99
#